data_AF-A0A837KU87-F1
#
_entry.id   AF-A0A837KU87-F1
#
_cell.length_a   1.000
_cell.length_b   1.000
_cell.length_c   1.000
_cell.angle_alpha   90.00
_cell.angle_beta   90.00
_cell.angle_gamma   90.00
#
_symmetry.space_group_name_H-M   'P 1'
#
loop_
_entity.id
_entity.type
_entity.pdbx_description
1 polymer ?
#
loop_
_entity_poly.entity_id
_entity_poly.type
_entity_poly.pdbx_seq_one_letter_code
_entity_poly.pdbx_strand_id
1 'polypeptide(L)'
;MLFVLFSTLEYLAIFALMTTLFRFGFIVHINRILFVSLVLMLFSFGLRQFTPYGDYATIAQVVIIFGALVLVWNVNWGHAALMTIITAGIYLGIQMMEVFFLTVIGTLETIESLEDRSINTGFIFQTISALLTFALCYGLRKCRLQFTFVRDGAPFSLYHRINMVILSLIIVTGVLITVLFKLASTYGIGSLVWIFFGMAIGITILAWLAIKRDGEYD
;
A
#
# COMPACT_ATOMS: atom_id res chain seq x y z
N MET A 1 -10.54 -21.08 5.59
CA MET A 1 -11.63 -20.06 5.53
C MET A 1 -11.30 -18.77 6.28
N LEU A 2 -10.76 -18.82 7.51
CA LEU A 2 -10.38 -17.59 8.23
C LEU A 2 -9.34 -16.75 7.47
N PHE A 3 -8.29 -17.38 6.92
CA PHE A 3 -7.30 -16.72 6.06
C PHE A 3 -7.92 -15.94 4.89
N VAL A 4 -8.90 -16.54 4.23
CA VAL A 4 -9.63 -15.96 3.10
C VAL A 4 -10.37 -14.69 3.53
N LEU A 5 -11.04 -14.74 4.68
CA LEU A 5 -11.87 -13.63 5.15
C LEU A 5 -11.02 -12.43 5.61
N PHE A 6 -9.95 -12.67 6.36
CA PHE A 6 -9.05 -11.60 6.84
C PHE A 6 -8.19 -11.01 5.72
N SER A 7 -7.69 -11.82 4.80
CA SER A 7 -6.95 -11.31 3.64
C SER A 7 -7.84 -10.46 2.73
N THR A 8 -9.11 -10.87 2.55
CA THR A 8 -10.07 -10.08 1.77
C THR A 8 -10.36 -8.73 2.43
N LEU A 9 -10.47 -8.70 3.77
CA LEU A 9 -10.68 -7.47 4.54
C LEU A 9 -9.49 -6.50 4.38
N GLU A 10 -8.26 -7.01 4.46
CA GLU A 10 -7.03 -6.25 4.23
C GLU A 10 -7.01 -5.64 2.82
N TYR A 11 -7.28 -6.44 1.78
CA TYR A 11 -7.31 -5.92 0.40
C TYR A 11 -8.42 -4.90 0.19
N LEU A 12 -9.59 -5.11 0.79
CA LEU A 12 -10.69 -4.16 0.72
C LEU A 12 -10.35 -2.83 1.41
N ALA A 13 -9.62 -2.87 2.53
CA ALA A 13 -9.11 -1.68 3.20
C ALA A 13 -8.09 -0.92 2.32
N ILE A 14 -7.17 -1.64 1.67
CA ILE A 14 -6.20 -1.06 0.72
C ILE A 14 -6.92 -0.39 -0.46
N PHE A 15 -7.90 -1.05 -1.06
CA PHE A 15 -8.68 -0.44 -2.14
C PHE A 15 -9.56 0.71 -1.66
N ALA A 16 -10.10 0.66 -0.44
CA ALA A 16 -10.85 1.77 0.16
C ALA A 16 -9.95 3.00 0.39
N LEU A 17 -8.72 2.78 0.85
CA LEU A 17 -7.71 3.83 1.00
C LEU A 17 -7.33 4.43 -0.35
N MET A 18 -7.00 3.59 -1.32
CA MET A 18 -6.66 4.02 -2.67
C MET A 18 -7.77 4.84 -3.31
N THR A 19 -8.99 4.31 -3.33
CA THR A 19 -10.13 5.01 -3.94
C THR A 19 -10.47 6.31 -3.21
N THR A 20 -10.28 6.36 -1.89
CA THR A 20 -10.49 7.57 -1.10
C THR A 20 -9.43 8.63 -1.38
N LEU A 21 -8.16 8.25 -1.40
CA LEU A 21 -7.04 9.16 -1.68
C LEU A 21 -7.14 9.77 -3.07
N PHE A 22 -7.52 8.97 -4.08
CA PHE A 22 -7.53 9.39 -5.48
C PHE A 22 -8.93 9.70 -6.02
N ARG A 23 -9.94 9.86 -5.16
CA ARG A 23 -11.33 10.21 -5.54
C ARG A 23 -11.98 9.27 -6.55
N PHE A 24 -11.61 8.00 -6.57
CA PHE A 24 -12.33 6.99 -7.36
C PHE A 24 -13.65 6.63 -6.66
N GLY A 25 -14.70 6.41 -7.45
CA GLY A 25 -15.99 5.98 -6.91
C GLY A 25 -15.93 4.55 -6.37
N PHE A 26 -15.71 4.38 -5.06
CA PHE A 26 -15.61 3.05 -4.44
C PHE A 26 -16.82 2.15 -4.76
N ILE A 27 -18.04 2.69 -4.65
CA ILE A 27 -19.29 1.94 -4.91
C ILE A 27 -19.42 1.61 -6.40
N VAL A 28 -19.01 2.51 -7.29
CA VAL A 28 -19.07 2.32 -8.75
C VAL A 28 -18.19 1.16 -9.18
N HIS A 29 -17.07 0.97 -8.49
CA HIS A 29 -16.04 -0.01 -8.83
C HIS A 29 -16.06 -1.26 -7.93
N ILE A 30 -17.08 -1.43 -7.08
CA ILE A 30 -17.11 -2.49 -6.06
C ILE A 30 -16.95 -3.90 -6.66
N ASN A 31 -17.59 -4.17 -7.80
CA ASN A 31 -17.49 -5.49 -8.46
C ASN A 31 -16.07 -5.79 -8.93
N ARG A 32 -15.39 -4.76 -9.46
CA ARG A 32 -13.99 -4.86 -9.90
C ARG A 32 -13.04 -5.01 -8.70
N ILE A 33 -13.30 -4.27 -7.62
CA ILE A 33 -12.53 -4.35 -6.36
C ILE A 33 -12.63 -5.75 -5.75
N LEU A 34 -13.84 -6.30 -5.66
CA LEU A 34 -14.08 -7.65 -5.13
C LEU A 34 -13.39 -8.70 -5.98
N PHE A 35 -13.49 -8.59 -7.31
CA PHE A 35 -12.81 -9.51 -8.23
C PHE A 35 -11.29 -9.51 -8.01
N VAL A 36 -10.66 -8.33 -7.98
CA VAL A 36 -9.20 -8.23 -7.78
C VAL A 36 -8.78 -8.65 -6.38
N SER A 37 -9.60 -8.36 -5.35
CA SER A 37 -9.34 -8.82 -3.98
C SER A 37 -9.37 -10.36 -3.88
N LEU A 38 -10.26 -11.02 -4.63
CA LEU A 38 -10.32 -12.47 -4.72
C LEU A 38 -9.09 -13.05 -5.43
N VAL A 39 -8.66 -12.43 -6.53
CA VAL A 39 -7.40 -12.81 -7.23
C VAL A 39 -6.20 -12.68 -6.30
N LEU A 40 -6.06 -11.54 -5.61
CA LEU A 40 -5.00 -11.29 -4.64
C LEU A 40 -4.97 -12.34 -3.53
N MET A 41 -6.14 -12.70 -3.00
CA MET A 41 -6.27 -13.73 -1.98
C MET A 41 -5.82 -15.11 -2.49
N LEU A 42 -6.20 -15.49 -3.70
CA LEU A 42 -5.76 -16.76 -4.29
C LEU A 42 -4.25 -16.81 -4.50
N PHE A 43 -3.66 -15.71 -4.97
CA PHE A 43 -2.20 -15.59 -5.13
C PHE A 43 -1.47 -15.61 -3.80
N SER A 44 -1.96 -14.86 -2.80
CA SER A 44 -1.38 -14.82 -1.45
C SER A 44 -1.44 -16.19 -0.77
N PHE A 45 -2.57 -16.90 -0.90
CA PHE A 45 -2.70 -18.29 -0.42
C PHE A 45 -1.72 -19.20 -1.16
N GLY A 46 -1.66 -19.12 -2.49
CA GLY A 46 -0.79 -19.94 -3.32
C GLY A 46 0.70 -19.79 -2.97
N LEU A 47 1.16 -18.55 -2.84
CA LEU A 47 2.56 -18.24 -2.51
C LEU A 47 2.94 -18.69 -1.10
N ARG A 48 2.05 -18.50 -0.12
CA ARG A 48 2.33 -18.90 1.28
C ARG A 48 2.24 -20.41 1.50
N GLN A 49 1.40 -21.12 0.76
CA GLN A 49 1.14 -22.54 0.98
C GLN A 49 2.02 -23.46 0.12
N PHE A 50 2.37 -23.05 -1.10
CA PHE A 50 2.98 -23.95 -2.08
C PHE A 50 4.36 -23.51 -2.56
N THR A 51 4.85 -22.36 -2.11
CA THR A 51 6.20 -21.91 -2.46
C THR A 51 7.01 -21.56 -1.22
N PRO A 52 8.33 -21.82 -1.22
CA PRO A 52 9.23 -21.32 -0.19
C PRO A 52 9.40 -19.79 -0.24
N TYR A 53 8.70 -19.13 -1.17
CA TYR A 53 8.76 -17.70 -1.44
C TYR A 53 7.66 -16.92 -0.71
N GLY A 54 7.19 -17.39 0.45
CA GLY A 54 6.16 -16.72 1.25
C GLY A 54 6.46 -15.24 1.52
N ASP A 55 7.74 -14.90 1.69
CA ASP A 55 8.24 -13.55 1.93
C ASP A 55 8.01 -12.58 0.75
N TYR A 56 7.86 -13.12 -0.46
CA TYR A 56 7.60 -12.35 -1.67
C TYR A 56 6.11 -12.08 -1.88
N ALA A 57 5.21 -12.62 -1.04
CA ALA A 57 3.77 -12.41 -1.16
C ALA A 57 3.38 -10.92 -1.17
N THR A 58 4.04 -10.10 -0.34
CA THR A 58 3.82 -8.65 -0.28
C THR A 58 4.23 -7.95 -1.58
N ILE A 59 5.35 -8.37 -2.18
CA ILE A 59 5.82 -7.82 -3.46
C ILE A 59 4.86 -8.23 -4.58
N ALA A 60 4.46 -9.50 -4.63
CA ALA A 60 3.49 -10.00 -5.60
C ALA A 60 2.15 -9.24 -5.50
N GLN A 61 1.69 -8.95 -4.28
CA GLN A 61 0.48 -8.15 -4.05
C GLN A 61 0.60 -6.75 -4.65
N VAL A 62 1.70 -6.05 -4.43
CA VAL A 62 1.95 -4.71 -5.01
C VAL A 62 1.89 -4.77 -6.54
N VAL A 63 2.54 -5.77 -7.14
CA VAL A 63 2.54 -5.97 -8.60
C VAL A 63 1.15 -6.27 -9.14
N ILE A 64 0.37 -7.10 -8.45
CA ILE A 64 -1.00 -7.43 -8.87
C ILE A 64 -1.92 -6.20 -8.77
N ILE A 65 -1.81 -5.41 -7.70
CA ILE A 65 -2.59 -4.16 -7.54
C ILE A 65 -2.23 -3.18 -8.67
N PHE A 66 -0.95 -3.01 -8.97
CA PHE A 66 -0.49 -2.18 -10.09
C PHE A 66 -1.06 -2.67 -11.42
N GLY A 67 -0.91 -3.96 -11.72
CA GLY A 67 -1.43 -4.57 -12.94
C GLY A 67 -2.95 -4.45 -13.05
N ALA A 68 -3.68 -4.57 -11.93
CA ALA A 68 -5.13 -4.38 -11.89
C ALA A 68 -5.53 -2.94 -12.24
N LEU A 69 -4.83 -1.92 -11.73
CA LEU A 69 -5.12 -0.53 -12.08
C LEU A 69 -4.92 -0.27 -13.58
N VAL A 70 -3.88 -0.84 -14.18
CA VAL A 70 -3.59 -0.69 -15.61
C VAL A 70 -4.58 -1.47 -16.47
N LEU A 71 -4.87 -2.74 -16.15
CA LEU A 71 -5.63 -3.64 -17.02
C LEU A 71 -7.14 -3.59 -16.78
N VAL A 72 -7.58 -3.42 -15.53
CA VAL A 72 -9.00 -3.47 -15.14
C VAL A 72 -9.61 -2.06 -15.08
N TRP A 73 -8.82 -1.08 -14.63
CA TRP A 73 -9.26 0.32 -14.55
C TRP A 73 -8.72 1.22 -15.66
N ASN A 74 -7.88 0.70 -16.57
CA ASN A 74 -7.28 1.48 -17.65
C ASN A 74 -6.54 2.75 -17.17
N VAL A 75 -5.98 2.71 -15.95
CA VAL A 75 -5.21 3.82 -15.39
C VAL A 75 -3.84 3.87 -16.09
N ASN A 76 -3.38 5.07 -16.42
CA ASN A 76 -2.05 5.27 -17.01
C ASN A 76 -0.96 4.73 -16.07
N TRP A 77 0.02 4.01 -16.62
CA TRP A 77 1.17 3.42 -15.93
C TRP A 77 1.78 4.32 -14.85
N GLY A 78 2.06 5.60 -15.15
CA GLY A 78 2.65 6.52 -14.17
C GLY A 78 1.73 6.81 -12.99
N HIS A 79 0.43 6.94 -13.23
CA HIS A 79 -0.57 7.21 -12.20
C HIS A 79 -0.92 5.93 -11.43
N ALA A 80 -1.02 4.78 -12.11
CA ALA A 80 -1.20 3.48 -11.48
C ALA A 80 -0.06 3.19 -10.51
N ALA A 81 1.18 3.44 -10.92
CA ALA A 81 2.36 3.23 -10.08
C ALA A 81 2.31 4.13 -8.84
N LEU A 82 1.96 5.41 -9.02
CA LEU A 82 1.84 6.38 -7.94
C LEU A 82 0.72 6.00 -6.96
N MET A 83 -0.45 5.60 -7.48
CA MET A 83 -1.57 5.13 -6.69
C MET A 83 -1.20 3.91 -5.86
N THR A 84 -0.56 2.90 -6.47
CA THR A 84 -0.12 1.70 -5.78
C THR A 84 0.88 2.02 -4.68
N ILE A 85 1.93 2.81 -4.96
CA ILE A 85 3.00 3.07 -4.00
C ILE A 85 2.56 3.96 -2.85
N ILE A 86 1.82 5.03 -3.11
CA ILE A 86 1.34 5.89 -2.03
C ILE A 86 0.41 5.09 -1.11
N THR A 87 -0.49 4.28 -1.69
CA THR A 87 -1.41 3.46 -0.90
C THR A 87 -0.66 2.38 -0.12
N ALA A 88 0.25 1.64 -0.78
CA ALA A 88 1.05 0.61 -0.12
C ALA A 88 1.97 1.19 0.96
N GLY A 89 2.56 2.37 0.73
CA GLY A 89 3.42 3.07 1.68
C GLY A 89 2.66 3.54 2.91
N ILE A 90 1.47 4.11 2.75
CA ILE A 90 0.61 4.49 3.88
C ILE A 90 0.18 3.24 4.66
N TYR A 91 -0.26 2.20 3.97
CA TYR A 91 -0.70 0.96 4.62
C TYR A 91 0.44 0.27 5.39
N LEU A 92 1.64 0.20 4.81
CA LEU A 92 2.84 -0.31 5.47
C LEU A 92 3.22 0.58 6.66
N GLY A 93 3.08 1.90 6.55
CA GLY A 93 3.25 2.83 7.66
C GLY A 93 2.30 2.52 8.83
N ILE A 94 1.03 2.21 8.56
CA ILE A 94 0.06 1.79 9.59
C ILE A 94 0.55 0.49 10.27
N GLN A 95 0.94 -0.52 9.49
CA GLN A 95 1.47 -1.78 10.04
C GLN A 95 2.72 -1.56 10.90
N MET A 96 3.65 -0.70 10.45
CA MET A 96 4.85 -0.38 11.23
C MET A 96 4.53 0.34 12.54
N MET A 97 3.55 1.24 12.53
CA MET A 97 3.07 1.87 13.77
C MET A 97 2.47 0.85 14.72
N GLU A 98 1.71 -0.12 14.23
CA GLU A 98 1.17 -1.22 15.06
C GLU A 98 2.29 -2.06 15.69
N VAL A 99 3.29 -2.47 14.91
CA VAL A 99 4.47 -3.19 15.43
C VAL A 99 5.18 -2.36 16.50
N PHE A 100 5.37 -1.06 16.26
CA PHE A 100 5.99 -0.15 17.22
C PHE A 100 5.22 -0.08 18.53
N PHE A 101 3.89 0.13 18.49
CA PHE A 101 3.06 0.18 19.70
C PHE A 101 3.10 -1.13 20.49
N LEU A 102 3.02 -2.27 19.82
CA LEU A 102 3.10 -3.58 20.47
C LEU A 102 4.46 -3.85 21.13
N THR A 103 5.52 -3.33 20.51
CA THR A 103 6.88 -3.39 21.08
C THR A 103 6.99 -2.52 22.33
N VAL A 104 6.45 -1.29 22.29
CA VAL A 104 6.48 -0.35 23.43
C VAL A 104 5.67 -0.84 24.63
N ILE A 105 4.54 -1.52 24.39
CA ILE A 105 3.69 -2.08 25.46
C ILE A 105 4.28 -3.40 26.02
N GLY A 106 5.47 -3.82 25.55
CA GLY A 106 6.16 -5.02 26.03
C GLY A 106 5.49 -6.32 25.59
N THR A 107 4.55 -6.26 24.64
CA THR A 107 3.85 -7.43 24.13
C THR A 107 4.66 -8.11 23.02
N LEU A 108 5.71 -7.47 22.50
CA LEU A 108 6.57 -7.93 21.42
C LEU A 108 8.02 -7.60 21.79
N GLU A 109 8.86 -8.61 22.02
CA GLU A 109 10.26 -8.42 22.44
C GLU A 109 11.19 -8.13 21.24
N THR A 110 10.94 -8.77 20.09
CA THR A 110 11.70 -8.57 18.83
C THR A 110 10.80 -8.73 17.60
N ILE A 111 11.19 -8.16 16.46
CA ILE A 111 10.48 -8.32 15.17
C ILE A 111 10.42 -9.81 14.76
N GLU A 112 11.45 -10.59 15.07
CA GLU A 112 11.52 -12.03 14.81
C GLU A 112 10.42 -12.83 15.54
N SER A 113 9.95 -12.34 16.69
CA SER A 113 8.83 -12.96 17.41
C SER A 113 7.48 -12.84 16.69
N LEU A 114 7.38 -12.03 15.62
CA LEU A 114 6.22 -12.05 14.71
C LEU A 114 6.25 -13.24 13.74
N GLU A 115 7.43 -13.75 13.41
CA GLU A 115 7.60 -14.88 12.48
C GLU A 115 7.20 -16.21 13.14
N ASP A 116 7.52 -16.35 14.43
CA ASP A 116 7.16 -17.51 15.27
C ASP A 116 5.70 -17.48 15.80
N ARG A 117 4.97 -16.40 15.56
CA ARG A 117 3.60 -16.26 16.08
C ARG A 117 2.59 -17.02 15.24
N SER A 118 1.69 -17.70 15.96
CA SER A 118 0.60 -18.49 15.36
C SER A 118 -0.19 -17.70 14.31
N ILE A 119 -0.70 -18.41 13.30
CA ILE A 119 -1.58 -17.88 12.24
C ILE A 119 -2.71 -16.96 12.79
N ASN A 120 -3.19 -17.22 14.01
CA ASN A 120 -4.22 -16.43 14.67
C ASN A 120 -3.77 -15.01 15.03
N THR A 121 -2.52 -14.81 15.43
CA THR A 121 -2.00 -13.49 15.78
C THR A 121 -1.85 -12.60 14.54
N GLY A 122 -1.51 -13.20 13.39
CA GLY A 122 -1.49 -12.51 12.10
C GLY A 122 -2.88 -11.99 11.69
N PHE A 123 -3.95 -12.75 11.95
CA PHE A 123 -5.32 -12.31 11.64
C PHE A 123 -5.79 -11.14 12.50
N ILE A 124 -5.42 -11.13 13.79
CA ILE A 124 -5.71 -10.01 14.69
C ILE A 124 -5.03 -8.75 14.16
N PHE A 125 -3.74 -8.86 13.80
CA PHE A 125 -2.96 -7.76 13.25
C PHE A 125 -3.58 -7.19 11.97
N GLN A 126 -3.91 -8.06 11.00
CA GLN A 126 -4.59 -7.66 9.76
C GLN A 126 -5.92 -6.95 10.02
N THR A 127 -6.68 -7.39 11.02
CA THR A 127 -7.98 -6.79 11.38
C THR A 127 -7.80 -5.39 11.94
N ILE A 128 -6.85 -5.20 12.86
CA ILE A 128 -6.57 -3.89 13.46
C ILE A 128 -6.08 -2.93 12.36
N SER A 129 -5.16 -3.39 11.51
CA SER A 129 -4.64 -2.61 10.38
C SER A 129 -5.75 -2.17 9.43
N ALA A 130 -6.67 -3.07 9.10
CA ALA A 130 -7.82 -2.76 8.26
C ALA A 130 -8.75 -1.73 8.92
N LEU A 131 -9.04 -1.87 10.22
CA LEU A 131 -9.88 -0.92 10.97
C LEU A 131 -9.23 0.47 11.05
N LEU A 132 -7.94 0.56 11.35
CA LEU A 132 -7.20 1.82 11.35
C LEU A 132 -7.20 2.46 9.97
N THR A 133 -7.05 1.66 8.92
CA THR A 133 -7.12 2.13 7.53
C THR A 133 -8.51 2.69 7.19
N PHE A 134 -9.59 2.02 7.60
CA PHE A 134 -10.95 2.56 7.40
C PHE A 134 -11.18 3.84 8.20
N ALA A 135 -10.68 3.93 9.43
CA ALA A 135 -10.73 5.15 10.24
C ALA A 135 -9.97 6.31 9.56
N LEU A 136 -8.78 6.03 9.01
CA LEU A 136 -8.00 6.99 8.22
C LEU A 136 -8.77 7.44 6.97
N CYS A 137 -9.38 6.52 6.23
CA CYS A 137 -10.22 6.84 5.07
C CYS A 137 -11.36 7.78 5.44
N TYR A 138 -12.03 7.52 6.58
CA TYR A 138 -13.10 8.38 7.08
C TYR A 138 -12.56 9.79 7.41
N GLY A 139 -11.42 9.89 8.10
CA GLY A 139 -10.75 11.16 8.38
C GLY A 139 -10.37 11.95 7.13
N LEU A 140 -9.74 11.28 6.15
CA LEU A 140 -9.35 11.90 4.87
C LEU A 140 -10.56 12.45 4.10
N ARG A 141 -11.69 11.72 4.09
CA ARG A 141 -12.94 12.22 3.48
C ARG A 141 -13.48 13.44 4.20
N LYS A 142 -13.50 13.42 5.54
CA LYS A 142 -14.02 14.52 6.36
C LYS A 142 -13.17 15.79 6.20
N CYS A 143 -11.85 15.65 6.14
CA CYS A 143 -10.91 16.76 5.97
C CYS A 143 -10.71 17.19 4.50
N ARG A 144 -11.36 16.52 3.53
CA ARG A 144 -11.19 16.75 2.09
C ARG A 144 -9.73 16.65 1.60
N LEU A 145 -8.90 15.85 2.28
CA LEU A 145 -7.48 15.63 1.97
C LEU A 145 -7.30 14.58 0.87
N GLN A 146 -7.99 14.77 -0.25
CA GLN A 146 -8.00 13.84 -1.38
C GLN A 146 -7.24 14.44 -2.55
N PHE A 147 -6.37 13.66 -3.19
CA PHE A 147 -5.64 14.06 -4.38
C PHE A 147 -6.59 14.25 -5.57
N THR A 148 -6.46 15.38 -6.25
CA THR A 148 -7.19 15.74 -7.48
C THR A 148 -6.55 15.16 -8.75
N PHE A 149 -5.29 14.75 -8.62
CA PHE A 149 -4.38 14.40 -9.70
C PHE A 149 -4.77 13.19 -10.56
N VAL A 150 -5.53 12.22 -10.03
CA VAL A 150 -6.01 11.06 -10.81
C VAL A 150 -7.53 11.09 -10.82
N ARG A 151 -8.13 11.48 -11.96
CA ARG A 151 -9.58 11.55 -12.10
C ARG A 151 -10.10 10.35 -12.90
N ASP A 152 -11.15 9.73 -12.39
CA ASP A 152 -11.87 8.65 -13.07
C ASP A 152 -12.38 9.14 -14.44
N GLY A 153 -12.00 8.45 -15.52
CA GLY A 153 -12.45 8.76 -16.89
C GLY A 153 -11.65 9.81 -17.70
N ALA A 154 -10.50 10.30 -17.22
CA ALA A 154 -9.68 11.24 -18.01
C ALA A 154 -9.09 10.57 -19.29
N PRO A 155 -9.13 11.23 -20.47
CA PRO A 155 -8.65 10.63 -21.71
C PRO A 155 -7.15 10.35 -21.69
N PHE A 156 -6.79 9.20 -22.24
CA PHE A 156 -5.47 8.58 -22.18
C PHE A 156 -4.50 9.20 -23.21
N SER A 157 -3.32 9.64 -22.74
CA SER A 157 -2.16 9.93 -23.59
C SER A 157 -1.00 9.03 -23.18
N LEU A 158 -0.59 8.16 -24.12
CA LEU A 158 0.43 7.11 -23.98
C LEU A 158 1.86 7.69 -23.87
N TYR A 159 2.07 8.92 -24.34
CA TYR A 159 3.37 9.57 -24.47
C TYR A 159 3.38 10.91 -23.74
N HIS A 160 3.57 10.86 -22.42
CA HIS A 160 4.00 12.05 -21.68
C HIS A 160 5.29 11.70 -20.95
N ARG A 161 6.40 12.36 -21.33
CA ARG A 161 7.75 12.21 -20.76
C ARG A 161 7.73 12.26 -19.21
N ILE A 162 6.75 12.96 -18.66
CA ILE A 162 6.46 13.14 -17.23
C ILE A 162 6.06 11.82 -16.54
N ASN A 163 5.33 10.92 -17.21
CA ASN A 163 4.98 9.61 -16.65
C ASN A 163 6.21 8.71 -16.44
N MET A 164 7.21 8.82 -17.32
CA MET A 164 8.47 8.08 -17.18
C MET A 164 9.32 8.60 -16.02
N VAL A 165 9.32 9.93 -15.78
CA VAL A 165 10.01 10.53 -14.63
C VAL A 165 9.35 10.08 -13.32
N ILE A 166 8.02 10.14 -13.24
CA ILE A 166 7.27 9.66 -12.07
C ILE A 166 7.52 8.16 -11.84
N LEU A 167 7.48 7.34 -12.89
CA LEU A 167 7.76 5.91 -12.82
C LEU A 167 9.21 5.64 -12.34
N SER A 168 10.19 6.40 -12.83
CA SER A 168 11.58 6.25 -12.40
C SER A 168 11.79 6.61 -10.93
N LEU A 169 11.15 7.69 -10.46
CA LEU A 169 11.22 8.13 -9.06
C LEU A 169 10.60 7.08 -8.13
N ILE A 170 9.50 6.47 -8.58
CA ILE A 170 8.81 5.36 -7.96
C ILE A 170 9.71 4.13 -7.81
N ILE A 171 10.38 3.72 -8.89
CA ILE A 171 11.31 2.59 -8.87
C ILE A 171 12.45 2.87 -7.89
N VAL A 172 13.02 4.07 -7.92
CA VAL A 172 14.09 4.50 -7.01
C VAL A 172 13.62 4.45 -5.55
N THR A 173 12.41 4.93 -5.26
CA THR A 173 11.84 4.91 -3.91
C THR A 173 11.58 3.48 -3.44
N GLY A 174 11.08 2.60 -4.32
CA GLY A 174 10.89 1.19 -4.02
C GLY A 174 12.20 0.47 -3.66
N VAL A 175 13.25 0.70 -4.45
CA VAL A 175 14.61 0.16 -4.17
C VAL A 175 15.13 0.70 -2.84
N LEU A 176 14.93 1.99 -2.55
CA LEU A 176 15.35 2.60 -1.29
C LEU A 176 14.68 1.93 -0.09
N ILE A 177 13.37 1.65 -0.18
CA ILE A 177 12.62 0.95 0.87
C ILE A 177 13.19 -0.46 1.10
N THR A 178 13.49 -1.21 0.04
CA THR A 178 14.08 -2.56 0.16
C THR A 178 15.45 -2.52 0.84
N VAL A 179 16.29 -1.54 0.48
CA VAL A 179 17.60 -1.34 1.10
C VAL A 179 17.46 -0.97 2.58
N LEU A 180 16.52 -0.10 2.92
CA LEU A 180 16.25 0.31 4.30
C LEU A 180 15.72 -0.86 5.15
N PHE A 181 14.86 -1.72 4.59
CA PHE A 181 14.41 -2.95 5.25
C PHE A 181 15.55 -3.92 5.54
N LYS A 182 16.46 -4.10 4.58
CA LYS A 182 17.64 -4.97 4.75
C LYS A 182 18.59 -4.41 5.81
N LEU A 183 18.77 -3.09 5.85
CA LEU A 183 19.51 -2.42 6.91
C LEU A 183 18.82 -2.63 8.26
N ALA A 184 17.48 -2.61 8.31
CA ALA A 184 16.77 -2.79 9.57
C ALA A 184 16.86 -4.18 10.16
N SER A 185 16.86 -5.21 9.32
CA SER A 185 17.19 -6.58 9.75
C SER A 185 18.61 -6.70 10.30
N THR A 186 19.52 -5.81 9.90
CA THR A 186 20.94 -5.84 10.32
C THR A 186 21.20 -5.05 11.61
N TYR A 187 20.49 -3.92 11.82
CA TYR A 187 20.77 -2.97 12.90
C TYR A 187 19.68 -2.92 14.00
N GLY A 188 18.63 -3.73 13.91
CA GLY A 188 17.58 -3.84 14.94
C GLY A 188 16.63 -2.63 15.01
N ILE A 189 15.78 -2.59 16.04
CA ILE A 189 14.61 -1.69 16.16
C ILE A 189 14.91 -0.18 15.97
N GLY A 190 16.12 0.28 16.31
CA GLY A 190 16.52 1.69 16.12
C GLY A 190 16.52 2.15 14.66
N SER A 191 16.60 1.22 13.72
CA SER A 191 16.51 1.47 12.27
C SER A 191 15.08 1.73 11.77
N LEU A 192 14.05 1.32 12.51
CA LEU A 192 12.64 1.54 12.14
C LEU A 192 12.29 3.03 12.08
N VAL A 193 12.91 3.84 12.94
CA VAL A 193 12.73 5.30 12.94
C VAL A 193 13.24 5.90 11.62
N TRP A 194 14.39 5.42 11.13
CA TRP A 194 14.96 5.86 9.86
C TRP A 194 14.15 5.37 8.65
N ILE A 195 13.58 4.17 8.72
CA ILE A 195 12.61 3.68 7.72
C ILE A 195 11.39 4.60 7.67
N PHE A 196 10.80 4.91 8.83
CA PHE A 196 9.61 5.75 8.92
C PHE A 196 9.89 7.16 8.38
N PHE A 197 11.04 7.73 8.75
CA PHE A 197 11.46 9.04 8.26
C PHE A 197 11.70 9.04 6.74
N GLY A 198 12.34 7.99 6.22
CA GLY A 198 12.56 7.82 4.78
C GLY A 198 11.26 7.66 3.99
N MET A 199 10.31 6.86 4.50
CA MET A 199 8.98 6.71 3.90
C MET A 199 8.18 8.00 3.96
N ALA A 200 8.19 8.69 5.10
CA ALA A 200 7.51 9.97 5.25
C ALA A 200 8.05 10.98 4.23
N ILE A 201 9.37 11.12 4.11
CA ILE A 201 9.99 12.00 3.11
C ILE A 201 9.61 11.57 1.69
N GLY A 202 9.72 10.28 1.35
CA GLY A 202 9.38 9.77 0.02
C GLY A 202 7.93 10.05 -0.35
N ILE A 203 7.00 9.76 0.56
CA ILE A 203 5.57 10.01 0.39
C ILE A 203 5.30 11.53 0.32
N THR A 204 5.96 12.36 1.14
CA THR A 204 5.80 13.81 1.09
C THR A 204 6.33 14.40 -0.21
N ILE A 205 7.47 13.93 -0.73
CA ILE A 205 8.01 14.37 -2.03
C ILE A 205 7.05 13.97 -3.15
N LEU A 206 6.58 12.72 -3.15
CA LEU A 206 5.61 12.22 -4.14
C LEU A 206 4.29 12.99 -4.07
N ALA A 207 3.78 13.27 -2.86
CA ALA A 207 2.58 14.05 -2.65
C ALA A 207 2.77 15.53 -3.05
N TRP A 208 3.91 16.14 -2.73
CA TRP A 208 4.23 17.52 -3.12
C TRP A 208 4.36 17.65 -4.63
N LEU A 209 5.01 16.71 -5.31
CA LEU A 209 5.08 16.69 -6.78
C LEU A 209 3.70 16.49 -7.40
N ALA A 210 2.85 15.65 -6.81
CA ALA A 210 1.48 15.48 -7.24
C ALA A 210 0.67 16.78 -7.10
N ILE A 211 0.83 17.51 -5.99
CA ILE A 211 0.13 18.78 -5.72
C ILE A 211 0.68 19.93 -6.57
N LYS A 212 2.00 20.07 -6.71
CA LYS A 212 2.62 21.15 -7.51
C LYS A 212 2.17 21.06 -8.97
N ARG A 213 2.04 19.85 -9.51
CA ARG A 213 1.57 19.64 -10.87
C ARG A 213 0.14 20.12 -11.07
N ASP A 214 -0.74 20.02 -10.07
CA ASP A 214 -2.12 20.55 -10.19
C ASP A 214 -2.12 22.07 -10.41
N GLY A 215 -1.15 22.80 -9.84
CA GLY A 215 -1.03 24.26 -10.02
C GLY A 215 -0.36 24.72 -11.31
N GLU A 216 0.16 23.81 -12.16
CA GLU A 216 0.75 24.15 -13.46
C GLU A 216 -0.23 23.99 -14.63
N TYR A 217 -1.45 23.49 -14.37
CA TYR A 217 -2.53 23.31 -15.37
C TYR A 217 -3.78 24.16 -15.10
N ASP A 218 -3.73 25.05 -14.10
CA ASP A 218 -4.66 26.19 -13.91
C ASP A 218 -4.02 27.49 -14.44
#